data_AF-A0A1H0CKS0-F1
#
_entry.id   AF-A0A1H0CKS0-F1
#
_cell.length_a   1.000
_cell.length_b   1.000
_cell.length_c   1.000
_cell.angle_alpha   90.00
_cell.angle_beta   90.00
_cell.angle_gamma   90.00
#
_symmetry.space_group_name_H-M   'P 1'
#
loop_
_entity.id
_entity.type
_entity.pdbx_description
1 polymer ?
#
loop_
_entity_poly.entity_id
_entity_poly.type
_entity_poly.pdbx_seq_one_letter_code
_entity_poly.pdbx_strand_id
1 'polypeptide(L)'
;MRKTNKIFHLAIPCKELDETVEFYEKLGCNLARRYDDRVTFDFFGDQVVCHLSPDHIDEKPTMYPRHYGITFLEKDNYNESLKKAIDEKLPFFTEPMVRFKGKQEEHMTFFLIDPSNNLLEFKYYHDPSMAY
;
A
#
# COMPACT_ATOMS: atom_id res chain seq x y z
N MET A 1 -17.03 7.58 8.71
CA MET A 1 -15.77 8.32 8.50
C MET A 1 -14.88 8.17 9.72
N ARG A 2 -13.60 7.86 9.53
CA ARG A 2 -12.61 7.73 10.62
C ARG A 2 -12.53 9.05 11.42
N LYS A 3 -12.43 8.96 12.75
CA LYS A 3 -12.17 10.14 13.58
C LYS A 3 -10.78 10.69 13.23
N THR A 4 -10.69 11.96 12.86
CA THR A 4 -9.45 12.63 12.41
C THR A 4 -8.41 12.84 13.50
N ASN A 5 -8.68 12.42 14.75
CA ASN A 5 -7.76 12.54 15.87
C ASN A 5 -6.83 11.33 16.07
N LYS A 6 -6.82 10.38 15.12
CA LYS A 6 -5.98 9.18 15.18
C LYS A 6 -5.49 8.78 13.80
N ILE A 7 -4.19 8.52 13.71
CA ILE A 7 -3.53 7.90 12.55
C ILE A 7 -3.22 6.43 12.83
N PHE A 8 -3.26 5.61 11.81
CA PHE A 8 -2.88 4.20 11.87
C PHE A 8 -1.36 4.17 11.72
N HIS A 9 -0.73 3.19 12.33
CA HIS A 9 0.70 3.01 12.15
C HIS A 9 0.99 1.53 11.88
N LEU A 10 1.83 1.28 10.89
CA LEU A 10 2.29 -0.05 10.52
C LEU A 10 3.81 -0.07 10.46
N ALA A 11 4.41 -1.10 11.05
CA ALA A 11 5.82 -1.41 10.89
C ALA A 11 5.96 -2.60 9.94
N ILE A 12 6.84 -2.46 8.94
CA ILE A 12 7.17 -3.49 7.95
C ILE A 12 8.69 -3.61 7.81
N PRO A 13 9.22 -4.77 7.38
CA PRO A 13 10.64 -4.89 7.11
C PRO A 13 10.97 -4.25 5.76
N CYS A 14 12.18 -3.71 5.64
CA CYS A 14 12.81 -3.40 4.37
C CYS A 14 14.25 -3.93 4.31
N LYS A 15 14.72 -4.35 3.14
CA LYS A 15 16.09 -4.85 2.96
C LYS A 15 17.12 -3.74 2.79
N GLU A 16 16.72 -2.60 2.22
CA GLU A 16 17.59 -1.44 1.98
C GLU A 16 16.73 -0.15 2.07
N LEU A 17 17.29 0.93 2.64
CA LEU A 17 16.54 2.14 2.97
C LEU A 17 16.35 3.07 1.76
N ASP A 18 17.34 3.22 0.89
CA ASP A 18 17.27 4.13 -0.26
C ASP A 18 16.27 3.64 -1.32
N GLU A 19 16.31 2.35 -1.70
CA GLU A 19 15.34 1.77 -2.63
C GLU A 19 13.91 1.84 -2.05
N THR A 20 13.78 1.75 -0.72
CA THR A 20 12.50 1.87 -0.03
C THR A 20 11.97 3.29 -0.16
N VAL A 21 12.80 4.29 0.14
CA VAL A 21 12.41 5.71 -0.04
C VAL A 21 11.99 5.98 -1.48
N GLU A 22 12.77 5.53 -2.46
CA GLU A 22 12.45 5.72 -3.87
C GLU A 22 11.08 5.14 -4.24
N PHE A 23 10.78 3.91 -3.80
CA PHE A 23 9.50 3.26 -4.06
C PHE A 23 8.32 4.04 -3.46
N TYR A 24 8.40 4.40 -2.17
CA TYR A 24 7.29 5.08 -1.48
C TYR A 24 7.10 6.52 -1.97
N GLU A 25 8.15 7.24 -2.35
CA GLU A 25 8.03 8.57 -2.96
C GLU A 25 7.41 8.50 -4.36
N LYS A 26 7.78 7.50 -5.18
CA LYS A 26 7.11 7.24 -6.48
C LYS A 26 5.63 6.89 -6.31
N LEU A 27 5.29 6.13 -5.27
CA LEU A 27 3.90 5.88 -4.88
C LEU A 27 3.15 7.16 -4.47
N GLY A 28 3.87 8.24 -4.15
CA GLY A 28 3.31 9.54 -3.75
C GLY A 28 3.24 9.76 -2.25
N CYS A 29 3.92 8.92 -1.46
CA CYS A 29 4.06 9.10 -0.02
C CYS A 29 5.16 10.11 0.29
N ASN A 30 5.03 10.85 1.38
CA ASN A 30 6.05 11.81 1.80
C ASN A 30 6.97 11.18 2.85
N LEU A 31 8.29 11.28 2.66
CA LEU A 31 9.25 10.91 3.69
C LEU A 31 9.15 11.88 4.87
N ALA A 32 8.78 11.38 6.05
CA ALA A 32 8.65 12.18 7.26
C ALA A 32 9.96 12.21 8.07
N ARG A 33 10.57 11.03 8.29
CA ARG A 33 11.79 10.89 9.10
C ARG A 33 12.66 9.76 8.57
N ARG A 34 13.97 9.91 8.77
CA ARG A 34 14.97 8.89 8.45
C ARG A 34 15.95 8.74 9.61
N TYR A 35 16.29 7.49 9.90
CA TYR A 35 17.32 7.07 10.84
C TYR A 35 18.18 5.98 10.18
N ASP A 36 19.27 5.59 10.83
CA ASP A 36 20.17 4.54 10.31
C ASP A 36 19.49 3.16 10.19
N ASP A 37 18.39 2.95 10.92
CA ASP A 37 17.70 1.66 11.00
C ASP A 37 16.26 1.67 10.47
N ARG A 38 15.72 2.83 10.05
CA ARG A 38 14.34 2.93 9.55
C ARG A 38 14.04 4.24 8.81
N VAL A 39 13.01 4.20 7.99
CA VAL A 39 12.35 5.38 7.39
C VAL A 39 10.87 5.38 7.74
N THR A 40 10.32 6.57 7.95
CA THR A 40 8.90 6.78 8.28
C THR A 40 8.27 7.62 7.18
N PHE A 41 7.13 7.18 6.64
CA PHE A 41 6.36 7.90 5.64
C PHE A 41 5.02 8.38 6.18
N ASP A 42 4.57 9.51 5.66
CA ASP A 42 3.14 9.81 5.53
C ASP A 42 2.60 8.99 4.37
N PHE A 43 1.86 7.93 4.71
CA PHE A 43 1.25 6.97 3.80
C PHE A 43 -0.26 7.27 3.74
N PHE A 44 -0.65 8.16 2.81
CA PHE A 44 -2.05 8.57 2.61
C PHE A 44 -2.74 9.10 3.88
N GLY A 45 -2.01 9.83 4.73
CA GLY A 45 -2.49 10.36 6.01
C GLY A 45 -2.35 9.40 7.19
N ASP A 46 -1.93 8.16 6.95
CA ASP A 46 -1.51 7.18 7.97
C ASP A 46 0.02 7.08 8.01
N GLN A 47 0.56 6.30 8.95
CA GLN A 47 2.01 6.13 9.11
C GLN A 47 2.45 4.73 8.69
N VAL A 48 3.44 4.65 7.80
CA VAL A 48 4.18 3.41 7.54
C VAL A 48 5.64 3.63 7.93
N VAL A 49 6.18 2.69 8.71
CA VAL A 49 7.58 2.68 9.15
C VAL A 49 8.26 1.45 8.57
N CYS A 50 9.22 1.66 7.69
CA CYS A 50 10.01 0.58 7.11
C CYS A 50 11.29 0.43 7.93
N HIS A 51 11.45 -0.72 8.58
CA HIS A 51 12.60 -1.04 9.42
C HIS A 51 13.63 -1.83 8.62
N LEU A 52 14.88 -1.38 8.63
CA LEU A 52 15.99 -2.10 7.99
C LEU A 52 16.16 -3.47 8.67
N SER A 53 15.79 -4.52 7.94
CA SER A 53 15.74 -5.89 8.42
C SER A 53 15.89 -6.89 7.25
N PRO A 54 17.04 -6.89 6.56
CA PRO A 54 17.28 -7.70 5.37
C PRO A 54 17.10 -9.22 5.61
N ASP A 55 17.35 -9.70 6.82
CA ASP A 55 17.24 -11.12 7.16
C ASP A 55 15.79 -11.60 7.42
N HIS A 56 14.80 -10.70 7.40
CA HIS A 56 13.40 -11.01 7.68
C HIS A 56 12.47 -10.69 6.50
N ILE A 57 13.00 -10.79 5.28
CA ILE A 57 12.23 -10.63 4.04
C ILE A 57 11.67 -11.98 3.60
N ASP A 58 10.40 -11.98 3.19
CA ASP A 58 9.81 -13.13 2.49
C ASP A 58 10.26 -13.12 1.03
N GLU A 59 11.12 -14.06 0.66
CA GLU A 59 11.63 -14.17 -0.72
C GLU A 59 10.56 -14.66 -1.73
N LYS A 60 9.46 -15.24 -1.25
CA LYS A 60 8.41 -15.82 -2.09
C LYS A 60 7.04 -15.39 -1.59
N PRO A 61 6.71 -14.09 -1.66
CA PRO A 61 5.49 -13.57 -1.10
C PRO A 61 4.27 -14.22 -1.77
N THR A 62 3.34 -14.67 -0.96
CA THR A 62 2.00 -15.06 -1.40
C THR A 62 1.01 -13.99 -0.99
N MET A 63 -0.07 -13.82 -1.75
CA MET A 63 -1.11 -12.80 -1.52
C MET A 63 -1.66 -12.78 -0.08
N TYR A 64 -1.65 -13.94 0.57
CA TYR A 64 -2.03 -14.14 1.96
C TYR A 64 -0.88 -14.77 2.73
N PRO A 65 -0.76 -14.52 4.05
CA PRO A 65 -1.75 -13.86 4.91
C PRO A 65 -1.49 -12.35 5.13
N ARG A 66 -0.49 -11.76 4.47
CA ARG A 66 -0.05 -10.38 4.77
C ARG A 66 -0.11 -9.50 3.53
N HIS A 67 -0.86 -8.43 3.64
CA HIS A 67 -0.79 -7.24 2.80
C HIS A 67 -1.43 -6.09 3.58
N TYR A 68 -1.21 -4.87 3.13
CA TYR A 68 -1.82 -3.66 3.70
C TYR A 68 -2.04 -2.65 2.58
N GLY A 69 -2.72 -1.55 2.87
CA GLY A 69 -2.87 -0.46 1.91
C GLY A 69 -4.12 0.34 2.22
N ILE A 70 -4.75 0.89 1.19
CA ILE A 70 -5.84 1.87 1.34
C ILE A 70 -7.10 1.35 0.66
N THR A 71 -8.21 1.35 1.41
CA THR A 71 -9.55 1.31 0.83
C THR A 71 -10.03 2.75 0.62
N PHE A 72 -10.12 3.19 -0.62
CA PHE A 72 -10.65 4.50 -0.98
C PHE A 72 -12.18 4.49 -0.94
N LEU A 73 -12.76 5.57 -0.42
CA LEU A 73 -14.22 5.77 -0.43
C LEU A 73 -14.70 6.44 -1.72
N GLU A 74 -13.82 7.16 -2.41
CA GLU A 74 -14.11 7.83 -3.67
C GLU A 74 -13.39 7.10 -4.81
N LYS A 75 -14.12 6.80 -5.89
CA LYS A 75 -13.58 6.04 -7.02
C LYS A 75 -12.47 6.79 -7.75
N ASP A 76 -12.58 8.11 -7.84
CA ASP A 76 -11.60 8.93 -8.55
C ASP A 76 -10.23 8.91 -7.85
N ASN A 77 -10.19 8.96 -6.51
CA ASN A 77 -8.94 8.83 -5.75
C ASN A 77 -8.27 7.45 -5.97
N TYR A 78 -9.08 6.39 -6.07
CA TYR A 78 -8.57 5.05 -6.43
C TYR A 78 -7.98 5.05 -7.85
N ASN A 79 -8.69 5.62 -8.82
CA ASN A 79 -8.24 5.69 -10.22
C ASN A 79 -6.96 6.52 -10.37
N GLU A 80 -6.85 7.64 -9.65
CA GLU A 80 -5.65 8.48 -9.62
C GLU A 80 -4.46 7.72 -9.04
N SER A 81 -4.67 6.98 -7.95
CA SER A 81 -3.63 6.15 -7.33
C SER A 81 -3.15 5.03 -8.27
N LEU A 82 -4.09 4.34 -8.93
CA LEU A 82 -3.78 3.33 -9.94
C LEU A 82 -3.01 3.94 -11.12
N LYS A 83 -3.47 5.09 -11.64
CA LYS A 83 -2.81 5.78 -12.74
C LYS A 83 -1.39 6.18 -12.38
N LYS A 84 -1.18 6.74 -11.19
CA LYS A 84 0.17 7.10 -10.72
C LYS A 84 1.09 5.88 -10.64
N ALA A 85 0.61 4.76 -10.11
CA ALA A 85 1.39 3.53 -10.06
C ALA A 85 1.80 3.03 -11.45
N ILE A 86 0.92 3.14 -12.45
CA ILE A 86 1.20 2.80 -13.85
C ILE A 86 2.21 3.77 -14.47
N ASP A 87 2.00 5.08 -14.32
CA ASP A 87 2.85 6.12 -14.92
C ASP A 87 4.29 6.07 -14.36
N GLU A 88 4.43 5.83 -13.05
CA GLU A 88 5.71 5.68 -12.35
C GLU A 88 6.32 4.28 -12.52
N LYS A 89 5.64 3.38 -13.24
CA LYS A 89 6.07 2.00 -13.52
C LYS A 89 6.38 1.21 -12.25
N LEU A 90 5.54 1.36 -11.23
CA LEU A 90 5.68 0.58 -10.00
C LEU A 90 5.43 -0.91 -10.28
N PRO A 91 6.15 -1.82 -9.58
CA PRO A 91 5.92 -3.26 -9.73
C PRO A 91 4.54 -3.67 -9.22
N PHE A 92 3.74 -4.27 -10.11
CA PHE A 92 2.47 -4.92 -9.74
C PHE A 92 2.72 -6.38 -9.38
N PHE A 93 2.16 -6.83 -8.25
CA PHE A 93 2.16 -8.25 -7.88
C PHE A 93 1.14 -9.04 -8.71
N THR A 94 -0.01 -8.42 -9.00
CA THR A 94 -1.03 -8.95 -9.90
C THR A 94 -1.64 -7.80 -10.69
N GLU A 95 -2.13 -8.10 -11.90
CA GLU A 95 -2.91 -7.15 -12.69
C GLU A 95 -4.13 -6.62 -11.91
N PRO A 96 -4.52 -5.35 -12.11
CA PRO A 96 -5.76 -4.81 -11.56
C PRO A 96 -6.97 -5.69 -11.90
N MET A 97 -7.83 -5.95 -10.92
CA MET A 97 -8.97 -6.86 -11.08
C MET A 97 -10.20 -6.41 -10.30
N VAL A 98 -11.33 -7.04 -10.60
CA VAL A 98 -12.58 -6.93 -9.82
C VAL A 98 -12.74 -8.21 -9.01
N ARG A 99 -12.97 -8.06 -7.70
CA ARG A 99 -13.26 -9.16 -6.80
C ARG A 99 -14.73 -9.21 -6.46
N PHE A 100 -15.24 -10.44 -6.28
CA PHE A 100 -16.64 -10.72 -5.94
C PHE A 100 -17.66 -10.10 -6.91
N LYS A 101 -17.37 -10.19 -8.21
CA LYS A 101 -18.20 -9.60 -9.27
C LYS A 101 -19.68 -9.98 -9.14
N GLY A 102 -20.57 -8.99 -9.18
CA GLY A 102 -22.02 -9.12 -9.07
C GLY A 102 -22.55 -9.27 -7.64
N LYS A 103 -21.69 -9.28 -6.63
CA LYS A 103 -22.09 -9.30 -5.22
C LYS A 103 -22.09 -7.89 -4.61
N GLN A 104 -22.68 -7.75 -3.42
CA GLN A 104 -22.72 -6.46 -2.72
C GLN A 104 -21.30 -6.01 -2.34
N GLU A 105 -20.45 -6.96 -1.95
CA GLU A 105 -19.04 -6.74 -1.60
C GLU A 105 -18.09 -6.65 -2.82
N GLU A 106 -18.63 -6.42 -4.02
CA GLU A 106 -17.83 -6.19 -5.23
C GLU A 106 -16.90 -4.99 -5.03
N HIS A 107 -15.61 -5.20 -5.31
CA HIS A 107 -14.61 -4.14 -5.25
C HIS A 107 -13.57 -4.27 -6.35
N MET A 108 -13.07 -3.13 -6.79
CA MET A 108 -11.88 -3.01 -7.62
C MET A 108 -10.65 -3.11 -6.72
N THR A 109 -9.63 -3.82 -7.18
CA THR A 109 -8.38 -4.00 -6.42
C THR A 109 -7.17 -4.04 -7.34
N PHE A 110 -6.04 -3.53 -6.88
CA PHE A 110 -4.73 -3.80 -7.45
C PHE A 110 -3.71 -4.02 -6.33
N PHE A 111 -2.69 -4.82 -6.64
CA PHE A 111 -1.60 -5.13 -5.72
C PHE A 111 -0.27 -4.64 -6.27
N LEU A 112 0.43 -3.83 -5.48
CA LEU A 112 1.84 -3.54 -5.71
C LEU A 112 2.73 -4.45 -4.86
N ILE A 113 3.97 -4.60 -5.28
CA ILE A 113 5.03 -5.26 -4.51
C ILE A 113 6.20 -4.28 -4.35
N ASP A 114 6.57 -3.99 -3.11
CA ASP A 114 7.72 -3.12 -2.83
C ASP A 114 9.06 -3.87 -3.00
N PRO A 115 10.21 -3.17 -2.96
CA PRO A 115 11.53 -3.81 -3.15
C PRO A 115 11.83 -4.92 -2.13
N SER A 116 11.13 -4.91 -0.99
CA SER A 116 11.28 -5.83 0.12
C SER A 116 10.16 -6.88 0.16
N ASN A 117 9.48 -7.10 -0.97
CA ASN A 117 8.42 -8.08 -1.16
C ASN A 117 7.18 -7.88 -0.29
N ASN A 118 7.01 -6.70 0.31
CA ASN A 118 5.76 -6.38 0.99
C ASN A 118 4.66 -6.15 -0.07
N LEU A 119 3.48 -6.72 0.16
CA LEU A 119 2.34 -6.59 -0.73
C LEU A 119 1.43 -5.44 -0.29
N LEU A 120 1.17 -4.51 -1.21
CA LEU A 120 0.29 -3.36 -0.97
C LEU A 120 -1.01 -3.52 -1.77
N GLU A 121 -2.14 -3.67 -1.10
CA GLU A 121 -3.47 -3.73 -1.72
C GLU A 121 -4.20 -2.39 -1.64
N PHE A 122 -4.67 -1.90 -2.79
CA PHE A 122 -5.52 -0.73 -2.88
C PHE A 122 -6.89 -1.13 -3.37
N LYS A 123 -7.95 -0.64 -2.72
CA LYS A 123 -9.33 -1.07 -3.00
C LYS A 123 -10.29 0.10 -3.18
N TYR A 124 -11.33 -0.16 -3.95
CA TYR A 124 -12.56 0.65 -3.97
C TYR A 124 -13.77 -0.28 -4.01
N TYR A 125 -14.66 -0.16 -3.02
CA TYR A 125 -15.92 -0.90 -2.98
C TYR A 125 -17.02 -0.09 -3.65
N HIS A 126 -17.83 -0.74 -4.47
CA HIS A 126 -19.00 -0.08 -5.08
C HIS A 126 -20.06 0.30 -4.04
N ASP A 127 -20.23 -0.55 -3.02
CA ASP A 127 -21.01 -0.24 -1.82
C ASP A 127 -20.06 0.14 -0.67
N PRO A 128 -20.02 1.41 -0.23
CA PRO A 128 -19.11 1.86 0.81
C PRO A 128 -19.38 1.23 2.18
N SER A 129 -20.56 0.64 2.40
CA SER A 129 -20.86 -0.08 3.64
C SER A 129 -20.09 -1.40 3.77
N MET A 130 -19.59 -1.94 2.66
CA MET A 130 -18.81 -3.19 2.62
C MET A 130 -17.29 -2.97 2.77
N ALA A 131 -16.85 -1.74 3.01
CA ALA A 131 -15.43 -1.43 3.23
C ALA A 131 -14.87 -1.93 4.57
N TYR A 132 -15.72 -2.50 5.45
CA TYR A 132 -15.40 -2.96 6.80
C TYR A 132 -15.90 -4.38 7.04
#